data_AF-A0A482VM02-F1
#
_entry.id   AF-A0A482VM02-F1
#
_cell.length_a   1.000
_cell.length_b   1.000
_cell.length_c   1.000
_cell.angle_alpha   90.00
_cell.angle_beta   90.00
_cell.angle_gamma   90.00
#
_symmetry.space_group_name_H-M   'P 1'
#
loop_
_entity.id
_entity.type
_entity.pdbx_description
1 polymer ?
#
loop_
_entity_poly.entity_id
_entity_poly.type
_entity_poly.pdbx_seq_one_letter_code
_entity_poly.pdbx_strand_id
1 'polypeptide(L)' 'YRILIQISPTSYEIADPKRPTENLGKYHAPTLKPFIGPMDSLEVPIVPIHRRGCPRKHKPVQNQ' A
#
# COMPACT_ATOMS: atom_id res chain seq x y z
N TYR A 1 -3.34 -9.26 12.75
CA TYR A 1 -3.01 -10.63 13.20
C TYR A 1 -1.51 -10.79 13.23
N ARG A 2 -0.98 -11.76 13.97
CA ARG A 2 0.44 -12.12 13.97
C ARG A 2 0.57 -13.56 13.47
N ILE A 3 1.51 -13.82 12.56
CA ILE A 3 1.77 -15.17 12.07
C ILE A 3 2.52 -15.94 13.16
N LEU A 4 2.02 -17.13 13.51
CA LEU A 4 2.67 -18.05 14.44
C LEU A 4 3.51 -19.07 13.68
N ILE A 5 2.86 -19.79 12.75
CA ILE A 5 3.45 -20.90 12.01
C ILE A 5 3.05 -20.76 10.55
N GLN A 6 4.00 -21.01 9.64
CA GLN A 6 3.72 -21.19 8.23
C GLN A 6 3.48 -22.68 7.95
N ILE A 7 2.25 -23.05 7.61
CA ILE A 7 1.88 -24.44 7.30
C ILE A 7 2.23 -24.76 5.85
N SER A 8 2.00 -23.81 4.95
CA SER A 8 2.30 -23.94 3.52
C SER A 8 2.69 -22.58 2.93
N PRO A 9 3.09 -22.49 1.66
CA PRO A 9 3.39 -21.21 1.01
C PRO A 9 2.25 -20.20 1.08
N THR A 10 1.00 -20.66 1.19
CA THR A 10 -0.18 -19.80 1.20
C THR A 10 -1.07 -19.98 2.43
N SER A 11 -0.66 -20.77 3.43
CA SER A 11 -1.48 -21.04 4.62
C SER A 11 -0.69 -20.86 5.91
N TYR A 12 -1.28 -20.14 6.86
CA TYR A 12 -0.63 -19.70 8.10
C TYR A 12 -1.54 -19.95 9.30
N GLU A 13 -0.96 -20.33 10.43
CA GLU A 13 -1.60 -20.18 11.73
C GLU A 13 -1.37 -18.77 12.25
N ILE A 14 -2.43 -18.12 12.72
CA ILE A 14 -2.37 -16.72 13.15
C ILE A 14 -2.92 -16.56 14.57
N ALA A 15 -2.40 -15.56 15.29
CA ALA A 15 -2.88 -15.14 16.59
C ALA A 15 -3.38 -13.68 16.59
N ASP A 16 -4.17 -13.34 17.60
CA ASP A 16 -4.50 -11.94 17.89
C ASP A 16 -3.21 -11.20 18.32
N PRO A 17 -2.85 -10.06 17.69
CA PRO A 17 -1.69 -9.29 18.10
C PRO A 17 -1.73 -8.87 19.58
N LYS A 18 -2.92 -8.66 20.15
CA LYS A 18 -3.11 -8.29 21.56
C LYS A 18 -2.96 -9.48 22.50
N ARG A 19 -3.18 -10.71 22.00
CA ARG A 19 -3.14 -11.97 22.76
C ARG A 19 -2.39 -13.02 21.94
N PRO A 20 -1.05 -12.95 21.89
CA PRO A 20 -0.25 -13.80 21.00
C PRO A 20 -0.27 -15.28 21.39
N THR A 21 -0.70 -15.60 22.61
CA THR A 21 -0.86 -16.97 23.12
C THR A 21 -2.13 -17.65 22.60
N GLU A 22 -3.11 -16.87 22.12
CA GLU A 22 -4.40 -17.38 21.67
C GLU A 22 -4.37 -17.57 20.14
N ASN A 23 -4.42 -18.83 19.71
CA ASN A 23 -4.45 -19.18 18.30
C ASN A 23 -5.86 -18.91 17.73
N LEU A 24 -5.96 -18.08 16.69
CA LEU A 24 -7.21 -17.81 15.97
C LEU A 24 -7.53 -18.88 14.94
N GLY A 25 -6.54 -19.71 14.58
CA GLY A 25 -6.68 -20.82 13.64
C GLY A 25 -5.88 -20.62 12.36
N LYS A 26 -6.27 -21.39 11.34
CA LYS A 26 -5.57 -21.51 10.05
C LYS A 26 -6.24 -20.64 9.00
N TYR A 27 -5.46 -19.81 8.32
CA TYR A 27 -5.92 -18.87 7.31
C TYR A 27 -5.09 -18.96 6.04
N HIS A 28 -5.74 -18.65 4.91
CA HIS A 28 -5.12 -18.60 3.59
C HIS A 28 -4.62 -17.17 3.29
N ALA A 29 -3.44 -16.99 2.71
CA ALA A 29 -2.83 -15.67 2.46
C ALA A 29 -3.78 -14.66 1.79
N PRO A 30 -4.48 -15.01 0.69
CA PRO A 30 -5.47 -14.15 0.05
C PRO A 30 -6.62 -13.64 0.94
N THR A 31 -6.97 -14.32 2.03
CA THR A 31 -8.02 -13.85 2.94
C THR A 31 -7.50 -12.89 4.01
N LEU A 32 -6.18 -12.74 4.10
CA LEU A 32 -5.50 -11.91 5.07
C LEU A 32 -5.15 -10.54 4.48
N LYS A 33 -5.37 -9.48 5.26
CA LYS A 33 -4.95 -8.13 4.88
C LYS A 33 -3.56 -7.83 5.42
N PRO A 34 -2.58 -7.42 4.59
CA PRO A 34 -1.25 -7.07 5.06
C PRO A 34 -1.33 -5.97 6.11
N PHE A 35 -0.43 -6.05 7.10
CA PHE A 35 -0.30 -4.98 8.07
C PHE A 35 0.36 -3.77 7.39
N ILE A 36 -0.32 -2.63 7.41
CA ILE A 36 0.20 -1.34 6.94
C ILE A 36 0.63 -0.59 8.20
N GLY A 37 1.95 -0.48 8.41
CA GLY A 37 2.49 0.27 9.55
C GLY A 37 2.32 1.78 9.38
N PRO A 38 2.57 2.57 10.45
CA PRO A 38 2.52 4.03 10.40
C PRO A 38 3.49 4.63 9.37
N MET A 39 4.60 3.94 9.08
CA MET A 39 5.58 4.33 8.07
C MET A 39 5.19 3.87 6.65
N ASP A 40 4.46 2.77 6.52
CA ASP A 40 3.95 2.26 5.24
C ASP A 40 2.72 3.05 4.77
N SER A 41 2.02 3.74 5.69
CA SER A 41 0.94 4.68 5.35
C SER A 41 1.43 6.02 4.77
N LEU A 42 2.74 6.22 4.65
CA LEU A 42 3.30 7.28 3.80
C LEU A 42 3.22 6.87 2.31
N GLU A 43 2.13 6.23 1.92
CA GLU A 43 1.80 5.99 0.53
C GLU A 43 1.63 7.38 -0.08
N VAL A 44 2.69 7.84 -0.75
CA VAL A 44 2.72 9.12 -1.44
C VAL A 44 1.43 9.17 -2.25
N PRO A 45 0.53 10.15 -2.02
CA PRO A 45 -0.74 10.16 -2.70
C PRO A 45 -0.44 10.06 -4.20
N ILE A 46 -1.05 9.08 -4.86
CA ILE A 46 -0.97 8.93 -6.30
C ILE A 46 -1.74 10.14 -6.86
N VAL A 47 -1.05 11.28 -6.90
CA VAL A 47 -1.55 12.48 -7.55
C VAL A 47 -1.56 12.18 -9.04
N PRO A 48 -2.58 12.64 -9.78
CA PRO A 48 -2.53 12.57 -11.22
C PRO A 48 -1.20 13.16 -11.70
N ILE A 49 -0.43 12.36 -12.43
CA ILE A 49 0.76 12.86 -13.12
C ILE A 49 0.22 13.82 -14.19
N HIS A 50 0.20 15.12 -13.88
CA HIS A 50 -0.16 16.11 -14.88
C HIS A 50 0.83 15.97 -16.03
N ARG A 51 0.32 15.68 -17.23
CA ARG A 51 1.15 15.76 -18.44
C ARG A 51 1.70 17.18 -18.47
N ARG A 52 3.03 17.34 -18.42
CA ARG A 52 3.66 18.65 -18.63
C ARG A 52 3.11 19.20 -19.95
N GLY A 53 2.42 20.32 -19.89
CA GLY A 53 2.00 21.04 -21.09
C GLY A 53 3.23 21.58 -21.83
N CYS A 54 3.11 21.76 -23.14
CA CYS A 54 4.09 22.57 -23.88
C CYS A 54 3.86 24.05 -23.49
N PRO A 55 4.88 24.79 -23.01
CA PRO A 55 4.74 26.22 -22.76
C PRO A 55 4.15 26.90 -24.00
N ARG A 56 3.15 27.76 -23.82
CA ARG A 56 2.60 28.54 -24.96
C ARG A 56 3.71 29.40 -25.53
N LYS A 57 4.03 29.23 -26.81
CA LYS A 57 4.94 30.13 -27.51
C LYS A 57 4.28 31.51 -27.59
N HIS A 58 4.81 32.50 -26.88
CA HIS A 58 4.40 33.89 -27.07
C HIS A 58 4.70 34.27 -28.53
N LYS A 59 3.68 34.74 -29.27
CA LYS A 59 3.93 35.38 -30.57
C LYS A 59 4.58 36.74 -30.30
N PRO A 60 5.62 37.16 -31.06
CA PRO A 60 6.21 38.46 -30.87
C PRO A 60 5.14 39.53 -31.13
N VAL A 61 5.01 40.45 -30.17
CA VAL A 61 4.21 41.67 -30.32
C VAL A 61 4.85 42.47 -31.45
N GLN A 62 4.15 42.63 -32.57
CA GLN A 62 4.53 43.58 -33.60
C GLN A 62 4.19 44.98 -33.08
N ASN A 63 5.22 45.73 -32.66
CA ASN A 63 5.09 47.17 -32.44
C ASN A 63 5.06 47.86 -33.81
N GLN A 64 4.00 48.64 -34.06
CA GLN A 64 3.90 49.60 -35.16
C GLN A 64 4.72 50.84 -34.85
#